data_AF-Q28K63-F1
#
_entry.id   AF-Q28K63-F1
#
_cell.length_a   1.000
_cell.length_b   1.000
_cell.length_c   1.000
_cell.angle_alpha   90.00
_cell.angle_beta   90.00
_cell.angle_gamma   90.00
#
_symmetry.space_group_name_H-M   'P 1'
#
loop_
_entity.id
_entity.type
_entity.pdbx_description
1 polymer ?
#
loop_
_entity_poly.entity_id
_entity_poly.type
_entity_poly.pdbx_seq_one_letter_code
_entity_poly.pdbx_strand_id
1 'polypeptide(L)'
;MKSARLSYHRTFPWTPVSGRAGARAWAWKLEKMDNGQWARPVQMVHPFMSSMKLWCLLRVEFQGVELRFATPAELDHVCDILGRNPMPSGRSLVPDCAIGRPNGHWLSRLPAKAKPWRFRQALLTYLARAKPVAEFRAFYKDVPPLQIPDTIFDSFEDAQRARRRK
;
A
#
# COMPACT_ATOMS: atom_id res chain seq x y z
N MET A 1 6.22 25.37 5.66
CA MET A 1 4.90 25.16 6.30
C MET A 1 4.74 23.69 6.68
N LYS A 2 3.95 23.37 7.72
CA LYS A 2 3.58 22.00 8.10
C LYS A 2 2.05 21.93 8.10
N SER A 3 1.46 21.07 7.29
CA SER A 3 0.01 20.90 7.26
C SER A 3 -0.37 19.45 6.96
N ALA A 4 -1.53 19.03 7.46
CA ALA A 4 -2.12 17.75 7.14
C ALA A 4 -3.61 17.97 6.87
N ARG A 5 -4.15 17.32 5.84
CA ARG A 5 -5.54 17.48 5.41
C ARG A 5 -6.12 16.14 4.98
N LEU A 6 -7.39 15.95 5.24
CA LEU A 6 -8.17 14.80 4.77
C LEU A 6 -9.00 15.18 3.56
N SER A 7 -9.19 14.22 2.66
CA SER A 7 -10.13 14.31 1.55
C SER A 7 -10.79 12.95 1.34
N TYR A 8 -12.03 12.95 0.87
CA TYR A 8 -12.83 11.73 0.75
C TYR A 8 -13.15 11.45 -0.72
N HIS A 9 -13.02 10.19 -1.12
CA HIS A 9 -13.10 9.75 -2.51
C HIS A 9 -13.99 8.52 -2.64
N ARG A 10 -14.82 8.47 -3.69
CA ARG A 10 -15.63 7.28 -4.00
C ARG A 10 -14.83 6.18 -4.69
N THR A 11 -13.74 6.56 -5.33
CA THR A 11 -12.78 5.65 -5.96
C THR A 11 -11.49 5.61 -5.14
N PHE A 12 -10.78 4.49 -5.16
CA PHE A 12 -9.54 4.35 -4.39
C PHE A 12 -8.49 5.38 -4.85
N PRO A 13 -8.01 6.28 -3.98
CA PRO A 13 -7.12 7.36 -4.36
C PRO A 13 -5.67 6.89 -4.38
N TRP A 14 -5.26 6.24 -5.48
CA TRP A 14 -3.93 5.65 -5.64
C TRP A 14 -2.77 6.58 -5.25
N THR A 15 -1.85 6.04 -4.44
CA THR A 15 -0.60 6.70 -4.04
C THR A 15 0.62 5.91 -4.55
N PRO A 16 1.81 6.53 -4.56
CA PRO A 16 3.04 5.80 -4.90
C PRO A 16 3.37 4.62 -3.97
N VAL A 17 2.72 4.53 -2.81
CA VAL A 17 2.96 3.49 -1.80
C VAL A 17 1.89 2.40 -1.84
N SER A 18 0.71 2.67 -2.41
CA SER A 18 -0.45 1.78 -2.35
C SER A 18 -0.17 0.33 -2.73
N GLY A 19 0.54 0.10 -3.84
CA GLY A 19 0.89 -1.26 -4.26
C GLY A 19 1.77 -2.01 -3.25
N ARG A 20 2.65 -1.31 -2.52
CA ARG A 20 3.49 -1.90 -1.47
C ARG A 20 2.74 -2.16 -0.18
N ALA A 21 1.71 -1.36 0.09
CA ALA A 21 0.84 -1.50 1.25
C ALA A 21 -0.31 -2.50 1.04
N GLY A 22 -0.30 -3.28 -0.05
CA GLY A 22 -1.29 -4.32 -0.31
C GLY A 22 -2.48 -3.89 -1.17
N ALA A 23 -2.55 -2.64 -1.64
CA ALA A 23 -3.59 -2.26 -2.59
C ALA A 23 -3.37 -2.98 -3.94
N ARG A 24 -4.46 -3.47 -4.53
CA ARG A 24 -4.46 -4.23 -5.79
C ARG A 24 -5.61 -3.75 -6.66
N ALA A 25 -5.32 -3.54 -7.95
CA ALA A 25 -6.35 -3.29 -8.96
C ALA A 25 -6.86 -4.59 -9.58
N TRP A 26 -6.00 -5.61 -9.66
CA TRP A 26 -6.23 -6.86 -10.35
C TRP A 26 -5.96 -8.06 -9.44
N ALA A 27 -6.68 -9.14 -9.68
CA ALA A 27 -6.52 -10.42 -9.00
C ALA A 27 -6.63 -11.57 -10.01
N TRP A 28 -6.29 -12.77 -9.57
CA TRP A 28 -6.45 -14.01 -10.33
C TRP A 28 -7.43 -14.94 -9.62
N LYS A 29 -8.49 -15.35 -10.32
CA LYS A 29 -9.53 -16.23 -9.78
C LYS A 29 -9.34 -17.66 -10.28
N LEU A 30 -9.42 -18.62 -9.37
CA LEU A 30 -9.60 -20.03 -9.69
C LEU A 30 -11.08 -20.37 -9.80
N GLU A 31 -11.44 -21.00 -10.90
CA GLU A 31 -12.79 -21.49 -11.17
C GLU A 31 -12.74 -23.00 -11.44
N LYS A 32 -13.76 -23.72 -10.97
CA LYS A 32 -13.97 -25.12 -11.36
C LYS A 32 -14.77 -25.14 -12.65
N MET A 33 -14.34 -25.97 -13.59
CA MET A 33 -15.10 -26.31 -14.78
C MET A 33 -16.22 -27.31 -14.44
N ASP A 34 -17.18 -27.46 -15.34
CA ASP A 34 -18.31 -28.40 -15.19
C ASP A 34 -17.86 -29.85 -14.99
N ASN A 35 -16.70 -30.22 -15.53
CA ASN A 35 -16.09 -31.54 -15.37
C ASN A 35 -15.36 -31.75 -14.02
N GLY A 36 -15.48 -30.80 -13.08
CA GLY A 36 -14.86 -30.84 -11.76
C GLY A 36 -13.36 -30.49 -11.73
N GLN A 37 -12.71 -30.30 -12.88
CA GLN A 37 -11.31 -29.89 -12.97
C GLN A 37 -11.16 -28.38 -12.74
N TRP A 38 -10.02 -27.98 -12.18
CA TRP A 38 -9.70 -26.56 -11.99
C TRP A 38 -9.21 -25.93 -13.29
N ALA A 39 -9.86 -24.85 -13.71
CA ALA A 39 -9.51 -24.10 -14.90
C ALA A 39 -8.16 -23.37 -14.74
N ARG A 40 -7.65 -22.84 -15.86
CA ARG A 40 -6.57 -21.84 -15.80
C ARG A 40 -7.07 -20.61 -15.03
N PRO A 41 -6.27 -20.02 -14.11
CA PRO A 41 -6.65 -18.81 -13.42
C PRO A 41 -7.02 -17.69 -14.41
N VAL A 42 -8.14 -17.03 -14.16
CA VAL A 42 -8.65 -15.92 -14.97
C VAL A 42 -8.39 -14.61 -14.24
N GLN A 43 -7.95 -13.58 -14.98
CA GLN A 43 -7.74 -12.26 -14.42
C GLN A 43 -9.08 -11.57 -14.15
N MET A 44 -9.21 -10.92 -13.00
CA MET A 44 -10.39 -10.14 -12.63
C MET A 44 -10.01 -8.85 -11.90
N VAL A 45 -10.96 -7.94 -11.72
CA VAL A 45 -10.80 -6.77 -10.85
C VAL A 45 -10.69 -7.24 -9.40
N HIS A 46 -9.71 -6.72 -8.68
CA HIS A 46 -9.49 -7.12 -7.29
C HIS A 46 -10.62 -6.58 -6.37
N PRO A 47 -11.20 -7.40 -5.46
CA PRO A 47 -12.27 -6.98 -4.55
C PRO A 47 -11.93 -5.78 -3.66
N PHE A 48 -10.64 -5.53 -3.44
CA PHE A 48 -10.13 -4.35 -2.74
C PHE A 48 -10.69 -3.03 -3.27
N MET A 49 -10.86 -2.89 -4.59
CA MET A 49 -11.34 -1.64 -5.16
C MET A 49 -12.81 -1.35 -4.82
N SER A 50 -13.60 -2.41 -4.63
CA SER A 50 -15.04 -2.34 -4.33
C SER A 50 -15.38 -2.64 -2.88
N SER A 51 -14.38 -2.88 -2.03
CA SER A 51 -14.58 -3.24 -0.62
C SER A 51 -15.19 -2.11 0.20
N MET A 52 -14.99 -0.87 -0.23
CA MET A 52 -15.47 0.32 0.45
C MET A 52 -16.19 1.26 -0.49
N LYS A 53 -17.26 1.88 0.01
CA LYS A 53 -18.01 2.93 -0.69
C LYS A 53 -17.33 4.31 -0.63
N LEU A 54 -16.46 4.50 0.37
CA LEU A 54 -15.80 5.77 0.63
C LEU A 54 -14.38 5.52 1.13
N TRP A 55 -13.42 6.23 0.55
CA TRP A 55 -12.02 6.18 0.90
C TRP A 55 -11.58 7.52 1.47
N CYS A 56 -10.78 7.49 2.53
CA CYS A 56 -10.13 8.68 3.07
C CYS A 56 -8.69 8.75 2.56
N LEU A 57 -8.29 9.91 2.05
CA LEU A 57 -6.93 10.23 1.64
C LEU A 57 -6.34 11.28 2.59
N LEU A 58 -5.25 10.91 3.26
CA LEU A 58 -4.44 11.81 4.07
C LEU A 58 -3.35 12.44 3.21
N ARG A 59 -3.33 13.77 3.11
CA ARG A 59 -2.24 14.54 2.51
C ARG A 59 -1.45 15.26 3.59
N VAL A 60 -0.14 15.07 3.59
CA VAL A 60 0.79 15.66 4.57
C VAL A 60 1.81 16.49 3.83
N GLU A 61 1.81 17.79 4.08
CA GLU A 61 2.83 18.71 3.60
C GLU A 61 3.79 19.04 4.75
N PHE A 62 5.07 18.70 4.58
CA PHE A 62 6.09 18.92 5.59
C PHE A 62 7.34 19.53 4.95
N GLN A 63 7.63 20.79 5.27
CA GLN A 63 8.83 21.51 4.79
C GLN A 63 8.98 21.46 3.25
N GLY A 64 7.85 21.61 2.54
CA GLY A 64 7.77 21.59 1.08
C GLY A 64 7.97 20.20 0.47
N VAL A 65 7.68 19.13 1.23
CA VAL A 65 7.57 17.76 0.76
C VAL A 65 6.14 17.31 1.01
N GLU A 66 5.47 16.81 -0.03
CA GLU A 66 4.12 16.28 0.08
C GLU A 66 4.15 14.75 0.10
N LEU A 67 3.46 14.16 1.07
CA LEU A 67 3.21 12.74 1.19
C LEU A 67 1.70 12.49 1.18
N ARG A 68 1.28 11.39 0.55
CA ARG A 68 -0.13 11.01 0.41
C ARG A 68 -0.30 9.58 0.86
N PHE A 69 -1.33 9.31 1.65
CA PHE A 69 -1.63 7.99 2.19
C PHE A 69 -3.12 7.69 1.99
N ALA A 70 -3.43 6.63 1.26
CA ALA A 70 -4.79 6.17 1.03
C ALA A 70 -5.23 5.09 2.03
N THR A 71 -4.29 4.44 2.73
CA THR A 71 -4.59 3.45 3.77
C THR A 71 -3.67 3.62 4.99
N PRO A 72 -4.07 3.16 6.18
CA PRO A 72 -3.20 3.13 7.36
C PRO A 72 -1.94 2.30 7.13
N ALA A 73 -2.05 1.18 6.39
CA ALA A 73 -0.92 0.34 6.04
C ALA A 73 0.15 1.09 5.22
N GLU A 74 -0.24 2.02 4.33
CA GLU A 74 0.73 2.89 3.63
C GLU A 74 1.48 3.79 4.60
N LEU A 75 0.75 4.40 5.55
CA LEU A 75 1.33 5.29 6.56
C LEU A 75 2.32 4.51 7.44
N ASP A 76 1.92 3.32 7.92
CA ASP A 76 2.75 2.46 8.76
C ASP A 76 4.02 1.99 8.03
N HIS A 77 3.88 1.57 6.77
CA HIS A 77 5.00 1.16 5.93
C HIS A 77 6.01 2.29 5.72
N VAL A 78 5.53 3.52 5.44
CA VAL A 78 6.41 4.68 5.30
C VAL A 78 7.06 5.05 6.64
N CYS A 79 6.31 5.02 7.74
CA CYS A 79 6.85 5.33 9.06
C CYS A 79 7.95 4.34 9.47
N ASP A 80 7.75 3.04 9.25
CA ASP A 80 8.76 2.01 9.49
C ASP A 80 10.03 2.27 8.66
N ILE A 81 9.91 2.42 7.35
CA ILE A 81 11.06 2.65 6.46
C ILE A 81 11.81 3.95 6.83
N LEU A 82 11.09 5.04 7.09
CA LEU A 82 11.71 6.31 7.48
C LEU A 82 12.26 6.29 8.90
N GLY A 83 11.83 5.36 9.75
CA GLY A 83 12.33 5.17 11.12
C GLY A 83 13.68 4.44 11.20
N ARG A 84 14.05 3.67 10.17
CA ARG A 84 15.30 2.89 10.15
C ARG A 84 16.54 3.76 9.96
N ASN A 85 17.64 3.43 10.63
CA ASN A 85 18.94 4.09 10.48
C ASN A 85 20.08 3.04 10.50
N PRO A 86 20.82 2.81 9.39
CA PRO A 86 20.73 3.50 8.10
C PRO A 86 19.41 3.25 7.36
N MET A 87 19.08 4.13 6.43
CA MET A 87 17.90 3.96 5.59
C MET A 87 18.06 2.69 4.73
N PRO A 88 17.01 1.87 4.58
CA PRO A 88 17.09 0.65 3.78
C PRO A 88 17.45 0.97 2.32
N SER A 89 18.36 0.17 1.76
CA SER A 89 18.81 0.26 0.37
C SER A 89 18.09 -0.76 -0.53
N GLY A 90 18.22 -0.62 -1.86
CA GLY A 90 17.38 -1.29 -2.86
C GLY A 90 17.08 -2.77 -2.61
N ARG A 91 18.10 -3.58 -2.28
CA ARG A 91 17.95 -5.03 -2.05
C ARG A 91 17.13 -5.36 -0.80
N SER A 92 17.24 -4.55 0.24
CA SER A 92 16.45 -4.70 1.47
C SER A 92 14.99 -4.24 1.34
N LEU A 93 14.68 -3.43 0.31
CA LEU A 93 13.33 -2.93 0.03
C LEU A 93 12.54 -3.85 -0.90
N VAL A 94 13.23 -4.58 -1.78
CA VAL A 94 12.61 -5.51 -2.72
C VAL A 94 13.45 -6.78 -2.77
N PRO A 95 13.20 -7.74 -1.84
CA PRO A 95 13.98 -8.96 -1.73
C PRO A 95 14.04 -9.76 -3.04
N ASP A 96 12.94 -9.74 -3.80
CA ASP A 96 12.77 -10.52 -5.03
C ASP A 96 13.23 -9.78 -6.31
N CYS A 97 13.85 -8.60 -6.19
CA CYS A 97 14.35 -7.88 -7.36
C CYS A 97 15.81 -8.27 -7.65
N ALA A 98 16.01 -9.09 -8.68
CA ALA A 98 17.32 -9.56 -9.09
C ALA A 98 18.25 -8.45 -9.66
N ILE A 99 17.70 -7.31 -10.11
CA ILE A 99 18.45 -6.27 -10.83
C ILE A 99 18.24 -4.89 -10.18
N GLY A 100 19.25 -4.42 -9.47
CA GLY A 100 19.47 -2.98 -9.20
C GLY A 100 18.40 -2.26 -8.37
N ARG A 101 18.72 -1.02 -7.97
CA ARG A 101 17.82 -0.18 -7.19
C ARG A 101 16.50 -0.02 -7.96
N PRO A 102 15.32 -0.32 -7.39
CA PRO A 102 14.08 -0.18 -8.12
C PRO A 102 13.84 1.31 -8.37
N ASN A 103 14.08 1.77 -9.60
CA ASN A 103 13.73 3.13 -10.04
C ASN A 103 12.20 3.37 -9.92
N GLY A 104 11.40 2.30 -9.77
CA GLY A 104 9.98 2.36 -9.45
C GLY A 104 9.61 2.45 -7.95
N HIS A 105 10.55 2.34 -7.01
CA HIS A 105 10.23 2.39 -5.58
C HIS A 105 9.94 3.82 -5.12
N TRP A 106 8.92 4.02 -4.28
CA TRP A 106 8.55 5.36 -3.78
C TRP A 106 9.72 6.08 -3.09
N LEU A 107 10.57 5.34 -2.36
CA LEU A 107 11.76 5.89 -1.69
C LEU A 107 12.81 6.45 -2.66
N SER A 108 12.93 5.92 -3.89
CA SER A 108 13.86 6.47 -4.87
C SER A 108 13.41 7.87 -5.32
N ARG A 109 12.08 8.05 -5.42
CA ARG A 109 11.39 9.30 -5.77
C ARG A 109 11.24 10.28 -4.60
N LEU A 110 11.60 9.87 -3.38
CA LEU A 110 11.58 10.76 -2.23
C LEU A 110 12.58 11.92 -2.46
N PRO A 111 12.18 13.19 -2.25
CA PRO A 111 13.08 14.33 -2.45
C PRO A 111 14.36 14.19 -1.63
N ALA A 112 15.50 14.63 -2.19
CA ALA A 112 16.79 14.53 -1.52
C ALA A 112 16.78 15.19 -0.12
N LYS A 113 16.10 16.34 0.01
CA LYS A 113 15.93 17.05 1.29
C LYS A 113 15.15 16.27 2.37
N ALA A 114 14.38 15.24 2.00
CA ALA A 114 13.63 14.40 2.92
C ALA A 114 14.37 13.15 3.40
N LYS A 115 15.54 12.85 2.82
CA LYS A 115 16.34 11.66 3.15
C LYS A 115 17.17 11.78 4.44
N PRO A 116 17.72 12.94 4.82
CA PRO A 116 18.51 13.08 6.04
C PRO A 116 17.77 12.63 7.30
N TRP A 117 18.49 12.02 8.24
CA TRP A 117 17.92 11.48 9.48
C TRP A 117 17.12 12.52 10.28
N ARG A 118 17.67 13.73 10.43
CA ARG A 118 17.01 14.83 11.15
C ARG A 118 15.64 15.19 10.56
N PHE A 119 15.54 15.23 9.22
CA PHE A 119 14.27 15.50 8.55
C PHE A 119 13.26 14.38 8.84
N ARG A 120 13.69 13.12 8.72
CA ARG A 120 12.83 11.96 8.94
C ARG A 120 12.30 11.92 10.38
N GLN A 121 13.15 12.13 11.38
CA GLN A 121 12.70 12.18 12.78
C GLN A 121 11.68 13.30 13.04
N ALA A 122 11.91 14.49 12.47
CA ALA A 122 11.00 15.62 12.61
C ALA A 122 9.64 15.35 11.92
N LEU A 123 9.66 14.67 10.77
CA LEU A 123 8.45 14.22 10.07
C LEU A 123 7.70 13.16 10.87
N LEU A 124 8.38 12.12 11.38
CA LEU A 124 7.75 11.07 12.18
C LEU A 124 7.11 11.63 13.47
N THR A 125 7.81 12.56 14.13
CA THR A 125 7.27 13.26 15.31
C THR A 125 6.02 14.07 14.96
N TYR A 126 6.01 14.72 13.79
CA TYR A 126 4.83 15.44 13.31
C TYR A 126 3.66 14.49 13.01
N LEU A 127 3.91 13.40 12.29
CA LEU A 127 2.90 12.39 11.97
C LEU A 127 2.27 11.79 13.22
N ALA A 128 3.06 11.55 14.27
CA ALA A 128 2.57 11.01 15.53
C ALA A 128 1.62 11.96 16.31
N ARG A 129 1.71 13.28 16.07
CA ARG A 129 0.97 14.31 16.82
C ARG A 129 -0.13 14.99 16.03
N ALA A 130 -0.09 14.91 14.70
CA ALA A 130 -1.02 15.63 13.85
C ALA A 130 -2.45 15.06 13.98
N LYS A 131 -3.40 15.89 14.43
CA LYS A 131 -4.82 15.51 14.58
C LYS A 131 -5.42 14.84 13.33
N PRO A 132 -5.18 15.33 12.09
CA PRO A 132 -5.69 14.66 10.88
C PRO A 132 -5.17 13.23 10.70
N VAL A 133 -3.98 12.90 11.23
CA VAL A 133 -3.44 11.53 11.18
C VAL A 133 -4.21 10.60 12.12
N ALA A 134 -4.59 11.09 13.29
CA ALA A 134 -5.44 10.34 14.23
C ALA A 134 -6.84 10.13 13.66
N GLU A 135 -7.45 11.17 13.08
CA GLU A 135 -8.76 11.10 12.41
C GLU A 135 -8.73 10.12 11.22
N PHE A 136 -7.65 10.13 10.42
CA PHE A 136 -7.43 9.18 9.35
C PHE A 136 -7.41 7.73 9.84
N ARG A 137 -6.68 7.44 10.93
CA ARG A 137 -6.67 6.09 11.52
C ARG A 137 -8.03 5.70 12.08
N ALA A 138 -8.73 6.62 12.74
CA ALA A 138 -10.06 6.39 13.27
C ALA A 138 -11.05 6.03 12.15
N PHE A 139 -11.02 6.72 11.01
CA PHE A 139 -11.87 6.43 9.84
C PHE A 139 -11.76 4.96 9.39
N TYR A 140 -10.54 4.39 9.39
CA TYR A 140 -10.32 3.01 8.96
C TYR A 140 -10.46 1.97 10.07
N LYS A 141 -10.58 2.39 11.34
CA LYS A 141 -10.66 1.47 12.48
C LYS A 141 -11.96 0.66 12.48
N ASP A 142 -13.05 1.30 12.06
CA ASP A 142 -14.39 0.70 12.07
C ASP A 142 -14.73 0.02 10.74
N VAL A 143 -13.77 -0.04 9.80
CA VAL A 143 -13.94 -0.68 8.51
C VAL A 143 -13.69 -2.18 8.68
N PRO A 144 -14.67 -3.04 8.33
CA PRO A 144 -14.46 -4.47 8.42
C PRO A 144 -13.32 -4.90 7.49
N PRO A 145 -12.52 -5.90 7.89
CA PRO A 145 -11.44 -6.39 7.05
C PRO A 145 -12.01 -6.93 5.73
N LEU A 146 -11.29 -6.68 4.64
CA LEU A 146 -11.65 -7.23 3.33
C LEU A 146 -11.62 -8.75 3.38
N GLN A 147 -12.79 -9.36 3.18
CA GLN A 147 -12.90 -10.81 3.03
C GLN A 147 -12.62 -11.16 1.56
N ILE A 148 -11.44 -11.72 1.30
CA ILE A 148 -11.06 -12.24 -0.02
C ILE A 148 -11.33 -13.75 -0.01
N PRO A 149 -12.16 -14.27 -0.92
CA PRO A 149 -12.35 -15.72 -1.06
C PRO A 149 -11.03 -16.45 -1.35
N ASP A 150 -10.86 -17.67 -0.81
CA ASP A 150 -9.67 -18.53 -1.00
C ASP A 150 -9.41 -18.96 -2.45
N THR A 151 -10.28 -18.55 -3.38
CA THR A 151 -10.13 -18.76 -4.82
C THR A 151 -9.58 -17.54 -5.54
N ILE A 152 -9.34 -16.42 -4.85
CA ILE A 152 -8.81 -15.18 -5.41
C ILE A 152 -7.39 -14.96 -4.88
N PHE A 153 -6.46 -14.67 -5.80
CA PHE A 153 -5.04 -14.55 -5.52
C PHE A 153 -4.47 -13.25 -6.06
N ASP A 154 -3.47 -12.70 -5.36
CA ASP A 154 -2.73 -11.50 -5.76
C ASP A 154 -1.86 -11.72 -7.01
N SER A 155 -1.41 -12.96 -7.23
CA SER A 155 -0.51 -13.32 -8.33
C SER A 155 -0.98 -14.54 -9.10
N PHE A 156 -0.61 -14.61 -10.38
CA PHE A 156 -0.88 -15.78 -11.21
C PHE A 156 -0.16 -17.03 -10.69
N GLU A 157 1.05 -16.86 -10.15
CA GLU A 157 1.86 -17.94 -9.62
C GLU A 157 1.24 -18.56 -8.37
N ASP A 158 0.69 -17.74 -7.47
CA ASP A 158 -0.03 -18.22 -6.29
C ASP A 158 -1.31 -18.96 -6.69
N ALA A 159 -2.05 -18.42 -7.67
CA ALA A 159 -3.22 -19.11 -8.21
C ALA A 159 -2.84 -20.45 -8.85
N GLN A 160 -1.75 -20.52 -9.61
CA GLN A 160 -1.25 -21.77 -10.19
C GLN A 160 -0.79 -22.76 -9.14
N ARG A 161 -0.11 -22.30 -8.08
CA ARG A 161 0.33 -23.13 -6.96
C ARG A 161 -0.86 -23.71 -6.21
N ALA A 162 -1.89 -22.91 -5.95
CA ALA A 162 -3.12 -23.36 -5.34
C ALA A 162 -3.86 -24.36 -6.23
N ARG A 163 -3.90 -24.14 -7.55
CA ARG A 163 -4.48 -25.08 -8.53
C ARG A 163 -3.83 -26.45 -8.47
N ARG A 164 -2.51 -26.52 -8.31
CA ARG A 164 -1.76 -27.79 -8.27
C ARG A 164 -1.95 -28.57 -6.97
N ARG A 165 -2.43 -27.91 -5.91
CA ARG A 165 -2.61 -28.50 -4.57
C ARG A 165 -4.03 -29.02 -4.31
N LYS A 166 -5.01 -28.61 -5.13
CA LYS A 166 -6.44 -28.96 -5.00
C LYS A 166 -6.85 -29.94 -6.08
#